data_AF-A0A382FXK3-F1
#
_entry.id   AF-A0A382FXK3-F1
#
_cell.length_a   1.000
_cell.length_b   1.000
_cell.length_c   1.000
_cell.angle_alpha   90.00
_cell.angle_beta   90.00
_cell.angle_gamma   90.00
#
_symmetry.space_group_name_H-M   'P 1'
#
loop_
_entity.id
_entity.type
_entity.pdbx_description
1 polymer ?
#
loop_
_entity_poly.entity_id
_entity_poly.type
_entity_poly.pdbx_seq_one_letter_code
_entity_poly.pdbx_strand_id
1 'polypeptide(L)'
;ENLSAYHSTQYSQANDLGDFPPQDTDSIYHGEAYLRPLVKVHPETGIKNLFVGRHAFGIPGLTRIESRQLLKELLEFVVSEPSRVFSHKWQPGDTLLWDNRALLHRARSYDYGSARVLTGTRVAGDPKTELAYYPSDPEAQAGRDALIAELDILREETKVRRYGATTADQSLGLG
;
A
#
# COMPACT_ATOMS: atom_id res chain seq x y z
N GLU A 1 12.74 -15.72 -4.42
CA GLU A 1 12.86 -15.52 -2.95
C GLU A 1 13.59 -14.23 -2.56
N ASN A 2 14.55 -13.73 -3.35
CA ASN A 2 15.38 -12.57 -2.98
C ASN A 2 14.89 -11.22 -3.54
N LEU A 3 13.63 -11.14 -4.01
CA LEU A 3 13.09 -9.91 -4.56
C LEU A 3 12.68 -8.94 -3.43
N SER A 4 12.80 -7.65 -3.70
CA SER A 4 12.36 -6.57 -2.82
C SER A 4 11.52 -5.56 -3.60
N ALA A 5 10.63 -4.86 -2.92
CA ALA A 5 9.82 -3.80 -3.52
C ALA A 5 9.85 -2.51 -2.70
N TYR A 6 9.78 -1.38 -3.39
CA TYR A 6 9.57 -0.08 -2.79
C TYR A 6 8.14 0.03 -2.25
N HIS A 7 8.02 0.50 -1.01
CA HIS A 7 6.77 0.69 -0.30
C HIS A 7 6.58 2.16 0.08
N SER A 8 5.45 2.76 -0.34
CA SER A 8 5.12 4.14 0.02
C SER A 8 3.61 4.36 0.22
N THR A 9 3.28 5.10 1.27
CA THR A 9 1.92 5.60 1.54
C THR A 9 1.50 6.63 0.50
N GLN A 10 2.38 7.54 0.09
CA GLN A 10 2.13 8.46 -1.03
C GLN A 10 1.73 7.73 -2.29
N TYR A 11 2.52 6.72 -2.70
CA TYR A 11 2.23 5.94 -3.88
C TYR A 11 0.81 5.38 -3.81
N SER A 12 0.47 4.71 -2.70
CA SER A 12 -0.82 4.05 -2.58
C SER A 12 -1.99 5.03 -2.59
N GLN A 13 -1.83 6.21 -1.99
CA GLN A 13 -2.83 7.27 -2.00
C GLN A 13 -3.06 7.78 -3.44
N ALA A 14 -1.98 8.04 -4.18
CA ALA A 14 -2.02 8.47 -5.57
C ALA A 14 -2.60 7.39 -6.49
N ASN A 15 -2.13 6.15 -6.39
CA ASN A 15 -2.54 5.05 -7.26
C ASN A 15 -4.00 4.66 -7.05
N ASP A 16 -4.45 4.58 -5.79
CA ASP A 16 -5.78 4.03 -5.47
C ASP A 16 -6.87 5.11 -5.54
N LEU A 17 -6.56 6.34 -5.11
CA LEU A 17 -7.54 7.42 -4.96
C LEU A 17 -7.32 8.57 -5.95
N GLY A 18 -6.20 8.62 -6.68
CA GLY A 18 -5.85 9.76 -7.52
C GLY A 18 -5.61 11.04 -6.70
N ASP A 19 -5.26 10.88 -5.43
CA ASP A 19 -5.02 11.96 -4.48
C ASP A 19 -3.54 12.08 -4.14
N PHE A 20 -3.05 13.31 -4.06
CA PHE A 20 -1.62 13.63 -3.96
C PHE A 20 -1.39 14.58 -2.78
N PRO A 21 -1.49 14.09 -1.54
CA PRO A 21 -1.31 14.92 -0.36
C PRO A 21 0.08 15.57 -0.35
N PRO A 22 0.21 16.78 0.23
CA PRO A 22 1.50 17.42 0.40
C PRO A 22 2.41 16.53 1.25
N GLN A 23 3.72 16.60 0.96
CA GLN A 23 4.71 15.87 1.73
C GLN A 23 5.01 16.64 3.03
N ASP A 24 4.96 15.93 4.15
CA ASP A 24 5.24 16.45 5.49
C ASP A 24 5.95 15.38 6.31
N THR A 25 7.13 15.72 6.86
CA THR A 25 8.03 14.81 7.58
C THR A 25 7.41 14.26 8.85
N ASP A 26 6.46 14.97 9.45
CA ASP A 26 5.77 14.53 10.68
C ASP A 26 4.49 13.72 10.39
N SER A 27 4.21 13.48 9.10
CA SER A 27 3.02 12.77 8.65
C SER A 27 3.34 11.39 8.10
N ILE A 28 2.30 10.57 7.92
CA ILE A 28 2.44 9.31 7.15
C ILE A 28 2.74 9.56 5.68
N TYR A 29 2.60 10.79 5.20
CA TYR A 29 2.94 11.22 3.86
C TYR A 29 4.27 12.00 3.92
N HIS A 30 5.36 11.33 4.28
CA HIS A 30 6.69 11.95 4.38
C HIS A 30 7.54 11.90 3.10
N GLY A 31 7.07 11.27 2.02
CA GLY A 31 7.75 11.34 0.71
C GLY A 31 8.86 10.30 0.53
N GLU A 32 8.92 9.30 1.41
CA GLU A 32 9.90 8.22 1.29
C GLU A 32 9.26 6.99 0.66
N ALA A 33 10.10 6.15 0.06
CA ALA A 33 9.75 4.80 -0.30
C ALA A 33 10.79 3.81 0.20
N TYR A 34 10.34 2.90 1.06
CA TYR A 34 11.21 1.95 1.72
C TYR A 34 11.37 0.68 0.90
N LEU A 35 12.61 0.26 0.64
CA LEU A 35 12.87 -1.04 0.01
C LEU A 35 12.66 -2.16 1.05
N ARG A 36 11.74 -3.08 0.76
CA ARG A 36 11.37 -4.19 1.66
C ARG A 36 11.43 -5.52 0.92
N PRO A 37 11.94 -6.61 1.54
CA PRO A 37 11.93 -7.92 0.91
C PRO A 37 10.50 -8.41 0.72
N LEU A 38 10.18 -9.02 -0.43
CA LEU A 38 8.86 -9.59 -0.70
C LEU A 38 8.59 -10.86 0.09
N VAL A 39 9.64 -11.54 0.55
CA VAL A 39 9.54 -12.69 1.47
C VAL A 39 10.25 -12.31 2.76
N LYS A 40 9.50 -12.30 3.86
CA LYS A 40 10.01 -12.00 5.19
C LYS A 40 9.92 -13.23 6.09
N VAL A 41 10.99 -13.52 6.83
CA VAL A 41 10.97 -14.56 7.88
C VAL A 41 10.52 -13.90 9.18
N HIS A 42 9.46 -14.43 9.78
CA HIS A 42 8.99 -13.95 11.06
C HIS A 42 10.01 -14.28 12.15
N PRO A 43 10.52 -13.29 12.91
CA PRO A 43 11.69 -13.49 13.78
C PRO A 43 11.40 -14.45 14.96
N GLU A 44 10.16 -14.53 15.43
CA GLU A 44 9.80 -15.40 16.55
C GLU A 44 9.35 -16.81 16.14
N THR A 45 8.76 -16.97 14.94
CA THR A 45 8.14 -18.24 14.52
C THR A 45 8.92 -18.95 13.42
N GLY A 46 9.84 -18.25 12.75
CA GLY A 46 10.59 -18.76 11.60
C GLY A 46 9.76 -18.93 10.32
N ILE A 47 8.46 -18.61 10.35
CA ILE A 47 7.57 -18.77 9.20
C ILE A 47 7.85 -17.69 8.15
N LYS A 48 7.97 -18.10 6.89
CA LYS A 48 8.06 -17.18 5.75
C LYS A 48 6.68 -16.59 5.43
N ASN A 49 6.62 -15.28 5.26
CA ASN A 49 5.40 -14.53 4.89
C ASN A 49 5.67 -13.67 3.64
N LEU A 50 4.62 -13.46 2.84
CA LEU A 50 4.67 -12.51 1.73
C LEU A 50 4.42 -11.09 2.26
N PHE A 51 5.42 -10.22 2.11
CA PHE A 51 5.35 -8.81 2.50
C PHE A 51 4.95 -7.99 1.27
N VAL A 52 3.67 -8.05 0.95
CA VAL A 52 3.02 -7.37 -0.19
C VAL A 52 1.87 -6.50 0.29
N GLY A 53 1.32 -5.66 -0.57
CA GLY A 53 0.14 -4.85 -0.24
C GLY A 53 0.05 -3.60 -1.10
N ARG A 54 -0.97 -2.78 -0.86
CA ARG A 54 -1.26 -1.57 -1.65
C ARG A 54 -0.11 -0.54 -1.70
N HIS A 55 0.80 -0.60 -0.74
CA HIS A 55 1.93 0.32 -0.65
C HIS A 55 3.09 -0.06 -1.57
N ALA A 56 3.17 -1.31 -2.03
CA ALA A 56 4.24 -1.81 -2.90
C ALA A 56 4.00 -1.38 -4.36
N PHE A 57 5.05 -0.93 -5.06
CA PHE A 57 4.89 -0.47 -6.46
C PHE A 57 6.02 -0.76 -7.45
N GLY A 58 7.28 -0.77 -7.00
CA GLY A 58 8.43 -0.95 -7.88
C GLY A 58 9.41 -1.99 -7.35
N ILE A 59 9.87 -2.89 -8.22
CA ILE A 59 10.85 -3.94 -7.90
C ILE A 59 12.16 -3.62 -8.63
N PRO A 60 13.27 -3.37 -7.93
CA PRO A 60 14.56 -3.12 -8.58
C PRO A 60 14.93 -4.24 -9.57
N GLY A 61 15.36 -3.84 -10.77
CA GLY A 61 15.72 -4.76 -11.85
C GLY A 61 14.56 -5.19 -12.75
N LEU A 62 13.31 -4.86 -12.41
CA LEU A 62 12.15 -5.07 -13.26
C LEU A 62 11.66 -3.74 -13.85
N THR A 63 10.99 -3.80 -15.00
CA THR A 63 10.24 -2.66 -15.52
C THR A 63 9.05 -2.32 -14.63
N ARG A 64 8.47 -1.12 -14.79
CA ARG A 64 7.23 -0.72 -14.10
C ARG A 64 6.09 -1.72 -14.33
N ILE A 65 5.91 -2.17 -15.58
CA ILE A 65 4.83 -3.08 -15.95
C ILE A 65 5.03 -4.45 -15.30
N GLU A 66 6.24 -5.01 -15.39
CA GLU A 66 6.57 -6.29 -14.75
C GLU A 66 6.42 -6.22 -13.22
N SER A 67 6.88 -5.12 -12.60
CA SER A 67 6.73 -4.90 -11.16
C SER A 67 5.27 -4.91 -10.75
N ARG A 68 4.42 -4.13 -11.45
CA ARG A 68 2.98 -4.03 -11.15
C ARG A 68 2.27 -5.36 -11.36
N GLN A 69 2.60 -6.08 -12.43
CA GLN A 69 2.00 -7.38 -12.72
C GLN A 69 2.34 -8.40 -11.63
N LEU A 70 3.62 -8.53 -11.27
CA LEU A 70 4.05 -9.47 -10.24
C LEU A 70 3.47 -9.14 -8.86
N LEU A 71 3.49 -7.86 -8.45
CA LEU A 71 2.92 -7.45 -7.17
C LEU A 71 1.41 -7.71 -7.10
N LYS A 72 0.70 -7.49 -8.21
CA LYS A 72 -0.73 -7.80 -8.33
C LYS A 72 -0.98 -9.29 -8.18
N GLU A 73 -0.25 -10.14 -8.91
CA GLU A 73 -0.39 -11.60 -8.85
C GLU A 73 -0.12 -12.14 -7.44
N LEU A 74 0.93 -11.64 -6.77
CA LEU A 74 1.24 -12.03 -5.39
C LEU A 74 0.14 -11.61 -4.41
N LEU A 75 -0.39 -10.39 -4.55
CA LEU A 75 -1.48 -9.92 -3.71
C LEU A 75 -2.75 -10.75 -3.95
N GLU A 76 -3.10 -11.02 -5.21
CA GLU A 76 -4.23 -11.87 -5.59
C GLU A 76 -4.08 -13.28 -5.00
N PHE A 77 -2.89 -13.88 -5.09
CA PHE A 77 -2.59 -15.17 -4.47
C PHE A 77 -2.77 -15.17 -2.94
N VAL A 78 -2.36 -14.09 -2.26
CA VAL A 78 -2.53 -13.98 -0.80
C VAL A 78 -4.01 -13.97 -0.42
N VAL A 79 -4.84 -13.24 -1.17
CA VAL A 79 -6.26 -13.00 -0.82
C VAL A 79 -7.25 -13.96 -1.47
N SER A 80 -6.82 -14.81 -2.40
CA SER A 80 -7.70 -15.70 -3.17
C SER A 80 -8.30 -16.85 -2.37
N GLU A 81 -7.65 -17.24 -1.27
CA GLU A 81 -8.03 -18.39 -0.46
C GLU A 81 -8.91 -17.96 0.74
N PRO A 82 -10.21 -18.31 0.75
CA PRO A 82 -11.13 -17.88 1.82
C PRO A 82 -10.72 -18.38 3.21
N SER A 83 -10.04 -19.52 3.31
CA SER A 83 -9.56 -20.04 4.59
C SER A 83 -8.47 -19.18 5.24
N ARG A 84 -7.84 -18.26 4.49
CA ARG A 84 -6.89 -17.27 5.00
C ARG A 84 -7.54 -15.96 5.45
N VAL A 85 -8.85 -15.83 5.28
CA VAL A 85 -9.58 -14.58 5.52
C VAL A 85 -10.38 -14.65 6.82
N PHE A 86 -10.02 -13.77 7.75
CA PHE A 86 -10.82 -13.50 8.94
C PHE A 86 -11.62 -12.21 8.76
N SER A 87 -12.92 -12.23 9.07
CA SER A 87 -13.80 -11.05 9.03
C SER A 87 -14.42 -10.81 10.40
N HIS A 88 -14.17 -9.63 10.97
CA HIS A 88 -14.70 -9.24 12.27
C HIS A 88 -15.82 -8.21 12.11
N LYS A 89 -16.99 -8.52 12.68
CA LYS A 89 -18.14 -7.60 12.77
C LYS A 89 -18.12 -6.91 14.13
N TRP A 90 -17.51 -5.73 14.17
CA TRP A 90 -17.37 -4.91 15.36
C TRP A 90 -18.66 -4.74 16.17
N GLN A 91 -18.57 -4.92 17.48
CA GLN A 91 -19.54 -4.51 18.49
C GLN A 91 -18.87 -3.55 19.50
N PRO A 92 -19.65 -2.68 20.17
CA PRO A 92 -19.11 -1.85 21.25
C PRO A 92 -18.41 -2.71 22.32
N GLY A 93 -17.17 -2.36 22.66
CA GLY A 93 -16.34 -3.09 23.62
C GLY A 93 -15.40 -4.11 23.00
N ASP A 94 -15.55 -4.45 21.72
CA ASP A 94 -14.62 -5.36 21.03
C ASP A 94 -13.21 -4.77 20.98
N THR A 95 -12.23 -5.64 21.20
CA THR A 95 -10.80 -5.33 21.00
C THR A 95 -10.20 -6.42 20.13
N LEU A 96 -9.57 -6.01 19.03
CA LEU A 96 -8.84 -6.91 18.14
C LEU A 96 -7.36 -6.60 18.22
N LEU A 97 -6.56 -7.63 18.52
CA LEU A 97 -5.11 -7.59 18.46
C LEU A 97 -4.65 -8.46 17.30
N TRP A 98 -3.66 -7.98 16.55
CA TRP A 98 -3.11 -8.71 15.43
C TRP A 98 -1.64 -8.39 15.21
N ASP A 99 -0.91 -9.31 14.59
CA ASP A 99 0.51 -9.14 14.26
C ASP A 99 0.66 -8.58 12.83
N ASN A 100 1.12 -7.34 12.70
CA ASN A 100 1.32 -6.70 11.40
C ASN A 100 2.42 -7.38 10.55
N ARG A 101 3.26 -8.24 11.14
CA ARG A 101 4.34 -8.96 10.44
C ARG A 101 3.83 -10.16 9.63
N ALA A 102 2.58 -10.59 9.85
CA ALA A 102 2.07 -11.87 9.35
C ALA A 102 0.70 -11.78 8.64
N LEU A 103 0.16 -10.59 8.39
CA LEU A 103 -1.15 -10.44 7.74
C LEU A 103 -1.31 -9.14 6.96
N LEU A 104 -2.33 -9.15 6.10
CA LEU A 104 -2.92 -7.94 5.52
C LEU A 104 -4.25 -7.65 6.22
N HIS A 105 -4.61 -6.37 6.32
CA HIS A 105 -5.90 -5.96 6.83
C HIS A 105 -6.50 -4.85 5.97
N ARG A 106 -7.82 -4.78 5.94
CA ARG A 106 -8.56 -3.68 5.30
C ARG A 106 -9.88 -3.43 6.02
N ALA A 107 -10.32 -2.18 6.02
CA ALA A 107 -11.71 -1.87 6.30
C ALA A 107 -12.59 -2.26 5.10
N ARG A 108 -13.80 -2.77 5.37
CA ARG A 108 -14.85 -2.87 4.35
C ARG A 108 -15.51 -1.50 4.18
N SER A 109 -16.17 -1.29 3.04
CA SER A 109 -17.03 -0.12 2.86
C SER A 109 -18.06 -0.02 3.97
N TYR A 110 -18.32 1.20 4.42
CA TYR A 110 -19.34 1.54 5.40
C TYR A 110 -20.01 2.86 4.99
N ASP A 111 -21.14 3.17 5.59
CA ASP A 111 -21.82 4.45 5.37
C ASP A 111 -21.02 5.60 6.01
N TYR A 112 -20.45 6.47 5.17
CA TYR A 112 -19.69 7.63 5.61
C TYR A 112 -20.55 8.74 6.22
N GLY A 113 -21.89 8.68 6.07
CA GLY A 113 -22.82 9.56 6.80
C GLY A 113 -22.97 9.18 8.28
N SER A 114 -22.53 7.96 8.65
CA SER A 114 -22.60 7.44 10.02
C SER A 114 -21.25 7.56 10.71
N ALA A 115 -21.24 8.04 11.97
CA ALA A 115 -20.02 8.14 12.74
C ALA A 115 -19.43 6.75 13.05
N ARG A 116 -18.14 6.57 12.74
CA ARG A 116 -17.38 5.35 13.04
C ARG A 116 -16.06 5.74 13.70
N VAL A 117 -15.95 5.49 15.01
CA VAL A 117 -14.76 5.81 15.81
C VAL A 117 -14.10 4.51 16.26
N LEU A 118 -12.82 4.34 15.91
CA LEU A 118 -11.97 3.28 16.41
C LEU A 118 -10.70 3.91 16.95
N THR A 119 -10.29 3.53 18.15
CA THR A 119 -9.03 3.93 18.74
C THR A 119 -8.04 2.76 18.60
N GLY A 120 -6.86 3.05 18.07
CA GLY A 120 -5.81 2.05 17.89
C GLY A 120 -4.50 2.52 18.49
N THR A 121 -3.70 1.56 18.94
CA THR A 121 -2.30 1.76 19.29
C THR A 121 -1.44 0.75 18.53
N ARG A 122 -0.16 1.05 18.36
CA ARG A 122 0.80 0.17 17.70
C ARG A 122 2.01 -0.03 18.60
N VAL A 123 2.45 -1.27 18.72
CA VAL A 123 3.73 -1.60 19.34
C VAL A 123 4.82 -1.46 18.28
N ALA A 124 5.89 -0.75 18.61
CA ALA A 124 7.04 -0.62 17.73
C ALA A 124 7.69 -1.98 17.47
N GLY A 125 8.06 -2.25 16.22
CA GLY A 125 8.78 -3.46 15.85
C GLY A 125 10.26 -3.41 16.24
N ASP A 126 10.94 -4.56 16.29
CA ASP A 126 12.39 -4.63 16.51
C ASP A 126 13.11 -3.98 15.31
N PRO A 127 13.93 -2.93 15.52
CA PRO A 127 14.70 -2.31 14.45
C PRO A 127 15.52 -3.32 13.62
N LYS A 128 16.08 -4.38 14.21
CA LYS A 128 16.92 -5.34 13.46
C LYS A 128 16.12 -6.16 12.43
N THR A 129 14.88 -6.51 12.76
CA THR A 129 14.05 -7.40 11.92
C THR A 129 13.04 -6.61 11.10
N GLU A 130 12.70 -5.40 11.53
CA GLU A 130 11.71 -4.51 10.93
C GLU A 130 12.35 -3.28 10.27
N LEU A 131 13.69 -3.15 10.21
CA LEU A 131 14.35 -2.01 9.57
C LEU A 131 13.95 -1.90 8.09
N ALA A 132 13.70 -0.68 7.66
CA ALA A 132 14.03 -0.24 6.31
C ALA A 132 15.08 0.84 6.41
N TYR A 133 15.80 1.07 5.32
CA TYR A 133 16.69 2.20 5.18
C TYR A 133 16.00 3.49 5.65
N TYR A 134 16.67 4.19 6.56
CA TYR A 134 16.22 5.46 7.11
C TYR A 134 16.34 6.56 6.05
N PRO A 135 15.53 7.63 6.09
CA PRO A 135 15.66 8.74 5.13
C PRO A 135 17.08 9.31 4.98
N SER A 136 17.90 9.23 6.03
CA SER A 136 19.30 9.66 6.03
C SER A 136 20.26 8.71 5.33
N ASP A 137 19.84 7.48 5.04
CA ASP A 137 20.69 6.46 4.45
C ASP A 137 20.87 6.76 2.95
N PRO A 138 22.10 6.65 2.40
CA PRO A 138 22.34 6.77 0.96
C PRO A 138 21.45 5.83 0.13
N GLU A 139 21.17 4.65 0.67
CA GLU A 139 20.32 3.62 0.10
C GLU A 139 18.83 4.02 0.03
N ALA A 140 18.38 5.00 0.84
CA ALA A 140 17.02 5.53 0.79
C ALA A 140 16.79 6.48 -0.40
N GLN A 141 17.86 7.07 -0.96
CA GLN A 141 17.74 7.98 -2.10
C GLN A 141 17.11 7.30 -3.32
N ALA A 142 17.50 6.06 -3.62
CA ALA A 142 16.93 5.30 -4.73
C ALA A 142 15.41 5.08 -4.59
N GLY A 143 14.93 4.92 -3.36
CA GLY A 143 13.50 4.82 -3.07
C GLY A 143 12.77 6.12 -3.32
N ARG A 144 13.32 7.26 -2.86
CA ARG A 144 12.76 8.59 -3.14
C ARG A 144 12.70 8.89 -4.64
N ASP A 145 13.77 8.61 -5.36
CA ASP A 145 13.84 8.84 -6.81
C ASP A 145 12.80 7.99 -7.55
N ALA A 146 12.68 6.70 -7.18
CA ALA A 146 11.65 5.81 -7.72
C ALA A 146 10.24 6.30 -7.43
N LEU A 147 9.99 6.83 -6.22
CA LEU A 147 8.70 7.39 -5.84
C LEU A 147 8.36 8.65 -6.64
N ILE A 148 9.32 9.57 -6.80
CA ILE A 148 9.12 10.80 -7.58
C ILE A 148 8.72 10.44 -9.02
N ALA A 149 9.49 9.56 -9.66
CA ALA A 149 9.21 9.12 -11.03
C ALA A 149 7.82 8.46 -11.16
N GLU A 150 7.44 7.58 -10.23
CA GLU A 150 6.12 6.94 -10.26
C GLU A 150 4.99 7.94 -10.02
N LEU A 151 5.15 8.89 -9.09
CA LEU A 151 4.14 9.92 -8.83
C LEU A 151 3.93 10.83 -10.04
N ASP A 152 4.98 11.18 -10.77
CA ASP A 152 4.86 11.99 -12.00
C ASP A 152 4.04 11.26 -13.08
N ILE A 153 4.30 9.97 -13.26
CA ILE A 153 3.50 9.13 -14.18
C ILE A 153 2.04 9.08 -13.71
N LEU A 154 1.79 8.82 -12.42
CA LEU A 154 0.43 8.74 -11.87
C LEU A 154 -0.33 10.07 -11.98
N ARG A 155 0.36 11.22 -11.89
CA ARG A 155 -0.25 12.54 -12.11
C ARG A 155 -0.79 12.68 -13.53
N GLU A 156 0.00 12.28 -14.52
CA GLU A 156 -0.43 12.31 -15.92
C GLU A 156 -1.57 11.31 -16.18
N GLU A 157 -1.46 10.07 -15.68
CA GLU A 157 -2.52 9.07 -15.79
C GLU A 157 -3.84 9.54 -15.14
N THR A 158 -3.76 10.23 -13.99
CA THR A 158 -4.92 10.76 -13.28
C THR A 158 -5.58 11.92 -14.03
N LYS A 159 -4.78 12.83 -14.62
CA LYS A 159 -5.31 13.91 -15.49
C LYS A 159 -6.10 13.30 -16.64
N VAL A 160 -5.53 12.35 -17.37
CA VAL A 160 -6.19 11.67 -18.50
C VAL A 160 -7.51 11.02 -18.07
N ARG A 161 -7.53 10.32 -16.92
CA ARG A 161 -8.75 9.70 -16.38
C ARG A 161 -9.83 10.75 -16.09
N ARG A 162 -9.48 11.90 -15.52
CA ARG A 162 -10.44 12.99 -15.25
C ARG A 162 -10.96 13.62 -16.55
N TYR A 163 -10.12 13.84 -17.55
CA TYR A 163 -10.56 14.38 -18.84
C TYR A 163 -11.43 13.40 -19.64
N GLY A 164 -11.08 12.11 -19.66
CA GLY A 164 -11.87 11.08 -20.34
C GLY A 164 -13.25 10.83 -19.71
N ALA A 165 -13.40 11.06 -18.40
CA ALA A 165 -14.70 11.02 -17.72
C ALA A 165 -15.58 12.23 -18.09
N THR A 166 -15.00 13.39 -18.37
CA THR A 166 -15.75 14.61 -18.75
C THR A 166 -16.23 14.57 -20.20
N THR A 167 -15.57 13.82 -21.09
CA THR A 167 -15.99 13.70 -22.51
C THR A 167 -16.95 12.55 -22.79
N ALA A 168 -17.29 11.74 -21.79
CA ALA A 168 -18.17 10.58 -21.94
C ALA A 168 -19.46 10.73 -21.12
N ASP A 169 -20.31 11.72 -21.45
CA ASP A 169 -21.79 11.60 -21.42
C ASP A 169 -22.46 12.87 -22.00
N GLN A 170 -22.77 12.89 -23.30
CA GLN A 170 -23.73 13.85 -23.90
C GLN A 170 -24.51 13.24 -25.07
N SER A 171 -24.66 11.92 -25.12
CA SER A 171 -25.52 11.31 -26.13
C SER A 171 -26.14 10.03 -25.60
N LEU A 172 -27.29 10.16 -24.92
CA LEU A 172 -28.41 9.21 -24.94
C LEU A 172 -29.54 9.74 -24.03
N GLY A 173 -30.69 10.12 -24.62
CA GLY A 173 -31.91 10.33 -23.84
C GLY A 173 -32.94 11.34 -24.37
N LEU A 174 -33.26 11.35 -25.67
CA LEU A 174 -34.58 11.75 -26.15
C LEU A 174 -35.08 10.67 -27.11
N GLY A 175 -36.10 9.93 -26.66
CA GLY A 175 -36.76 8.84 -27.39
C GLY A 175 -37.79 8.19 -26.49
#